data_AF-A0A5A9XCJ2-F1
#
_entry.id   AF-A0A5A9XCJ2-F1
#
_cell.length_a   1.000
_cell.length_b   1.000
_cell.length_c   1.000
_cell.angle_alpha   90.00
_cell.angle_beta   90.00
_cell.angle_gamma   90.00
#
_symmetry.space_group_name_H-M   'P 1'
#
loop_
_entity.id
_entity.type
_entity.pdbx_description
1 polymer ?
#
loop_
_entity_poly.entity_id
_entity_poly.type
_entity_poly.pdbx_seq_one_letter_code
_entity_poly.pdbx_strand_id
1 'polypeptide(L)'
;MPAALPTSESRAPNFAQTALRLVVIAYVVLWASLAIAPSDRADWLLENALVVAFFLVLWAMRRQFRFSNISLILIVVFLALHAVGSHYTYSEVPYDQWWKALTGHTLNSVLGWERNNYDRLVHFSYGLLLAYPIREFFLRVVEVRGFWAYFLPLDVTLSTSALYELIEWAAAELFGGELGMQYLGTQGDIWDAHKDMALAALGALIAMLITAALNKKLRRDPAWEWSQAMRSK
;
A
#
# COMPACT_ATOMS: atom_id res chain seq x y z
N MET A 1 52.47 4.80 24.05
CA MET A 1 51.30 5.68 24.28
C MET A 1 51.20 6.67 23.11
N PRO A 2 50.02 6.97 22.55
CA PRO A 2 48.74 6.27 22.59
C PRO A 2 48.38 5.62 21.24
N ALA A 3 47.43 4.68 21.30
CA ALA A 3 46.79 4.04 20.15
C ALA A 3 46.06 5.08 19.29
N ALA A 4 46.19 4.96 17.97
CA ALA A 4 45.37 5.71 17.02
C ALA A 4 43.89 5.36 17.27
N LEU A 5 43.10 6.37 17.61
CA LEU A 5 41.64 6.26 17.65
C LEU A 5 41.14 5.81 16.26
N PRO A 6 40.10 4.97 16.17
CA PRO A 6 39.52 4.65 14.88
C PRO A 6 39.02 5.95 14.26
N THR A 7 39.60 6.33 13.13
CA THR A 7 39.10 7.41 12.30
C THR A 7 37.64 7.14 12.02
N SER A 8 36.78 8.10 12.36
CA SER A 8 35.38 8.09 11.98
C SER A 8 35.32 7.95 10.46
N GLU A 9 35.10 6.73 9.96
CA GLU A 9 34.66 6.54 8.59
C GLU A 9 33.38 7.37 8.47
N SER A 10 33.45 8.47 7.72
CA SER A 10 32.26 9.20 7.34
C SER A 10 31.42 8.21 6.53
N ARG A 11 30.46 7.56 7.19
CA ARG A 11 29.47 6.74 6.49
C ARG A 11 28.75 7.68 5.55
N ALA A 12 29.13 7.62 4.27
CA ALA A 12 28.35 8.23 3.20
C ALA A 12 26.87 7.86 3.45
N PRO A 13 25.94 8.82 3.41
CA PRO A 13 24.55 8.53 3.69
C PRO A 13 24.08 7.40 2.79
N ASN A 14 23.65 6.29 3.40
CA ASN A 14 23.10 5.16 2.66
C ASN A 14 21.90 5.68 1.88
N PHE A 15 22.02 5.71 0.54
CA PHE A 15 21.03 6.27 -0.36
C PHE A 15 19.61 5.77 -0.05
N ALA A 16 19.45 4.48 0.25
CA ALA A 16 18.16 3.89 0.58
C ALA A 16 17.60 4.41 1.92
N GLN A 17 18.45 4.70 2.90
CA GLN A 17 18.00 5.30 4.17
C GLN A 17 17.62 6.76 4.00
N THR A 18 18.38 7.52 3.21
CA THR A 18 18.05 8.91 2.89
C THR A 18 16.73 8.99 2.12
N ALA A 19 16.56 8.16 1.08
CA ALA A 19 15.32 8.07 0.32
C ALA A 19 14.13 7.73 1.21
N LEU A 20 14.26 6.72 2.09
CA LEU A 20 13.21 6.36 3.04
C LEU A 20 12.83 7.54 3.95
N ARG A 21 13.81 8.26 4.51
CA ARG A 21 13.53 9.42 5.37
C ARG A 21 12.78 10.51 4.62
N LEU A 22 13.19 10.82 3.40
CA LEU A 22 12.53 11.82 2.57
C LEU A 22 11.08 11.43 2.24
N VAL A 23 10.85 10.18 1.85
CA VAL A 23 9.51 9.65 1.55
C VAL A 23 8.61 9.68 2.78
N VAL A 24 9.12 9.30 3.95
CA VAL A 24 8.36 9.36 5.21
C VAL A 24 8.02 10.81 5.59
N ILE A 25 8.98 11.74 5.50
CA ILE A 25 8.74 13.15 5.78
C ILE A 25 7.68 13.71 4.81
N ALA A 26 7.81 13.43 3.52
CA ALA A 26 6.84 13.85 2.51
C ALA A 26 5.43 13.31 2.81
N TYR A 27 5.32 12.04 3.20
CA TYR A 27 4.04 11.44 3.59
C TYR A 27 3.45 12.09 4.83
N VAL A 28 4.24 12.35 5.88
CA VAL A 28 3.74 13.00 7.11
C VAL A 28 3.22 14.41 6.80
N VAL A 29 3.94 15.18 5.96
CA VAL A 29 3.48 16.50 5.52
C VAL A 29 2.19 16.39 4.71
N LEU A 30 2.13 15.45 3.75
CA LEU A 30 0.95 15.21 2.93
C LEU A 30 -0.26 14.84 3.80
N TRP A 31 -0.14 13.81 4.63
CA TRP A 31 -1.21 13.35 5.50
C TRP A 31 -1.67 14.44 6.46
N ALA A 32 -0.74 15.18 7.08
CA ALA A 32 -1.09 16.28 7.97
C ALA A 32 -1.86 17.39 7.24
N SER A 33 -1.48 17.70 5.99
CA SER A 33 -2.19 18.70 5.19
C SER A 33 -3.60 18.24 4.81
N LEU A 34 -3.76 16.96 4.44
CA LEU A 34 -5.02 16.36 4.06
C LEU A 34 -5.95 16.09 5.27
N ALA A 35 -5.40 16.02 6.48
CA ALA A 35 -6.20 15.91 7.69
C ALA A 35 -6.87 17.25 8.09
N ILE A 36 -6.43 18.39 7.54
CA ILE A 36 -7.00 19.71 7.80
C ILE A 36 -8.21 19.88 6.87
N ALA A 37 -9.39 19.48 7.34
CA ALA A 37 -10.67 19.55 6.62
C ALA A 37 -10.83 18.53 5.46
N PRO A 38 -10.98 17.22 5.77
CA PRO A 38 -11.47 16.25 4.79
C PRO A 38 -12.90 16.60 4.34
N SER A 39 -13.27 16.16 3.13
CA SER A 39 -14.59 16.35 2.51
C SER A 39 -15.73 15.88 3.41
N ASP A 40 -15.62 14.66 3.94
CA ASP A 40 -16.49 14.14 4.98
C ASP A 40 -15.66 13.62 6.16
N ARG A 41 -15.95 14.11 7.37
CA ARG A 41 -15.17 13.77 8.58
C ARG A 41 -15.50 12.39 9.12
N ALA A 42 -16.74 11.92 8.96
CA ALA A 42 -17.15 10.61 9.44
C ALA A 42 -16.55 9.51 8.55
N ASP A 43 -16.63 9.70 7.23
CA ASP A 43 -16.00 8.85 6.22
C ASP A 43 -14.47 8.81 6.42
N TRP A 44 -13.81 9.98 6.53
CA TRP A 44 -12.37 10.06 6.79
C TRP A 44 -11.95 9.30 8.06
N LEU A 45 -12.75 9.36 9.13
CA LEU A 45 -12.46 8.63 10.37
C LEU A 45 -12.61 7.11 10.17
N LEU A 46 -13.65 6.68 9.45
CA LEU A 46 -13.92 5.27 9.16
C LEU A 46 -12.77 4.66 8.32
N GLU A 47 -12.37 5.36 7.26
CA GLU A 47 -11.23 5.00 6.40
C GLU A 47 -9.92 4.86 7.20
N ASN A 48 -9.62 5.85 8.06
CA ASN A 48 -8.37 5.84 8.83
C ASN A 48 -8.39 4.85 10.01
N ALA A 49 -9.56 4.31 10.41
CA ALA A 49 -9.65 3.35 11.52
C ALA A 49 -8.86 2.07 11.23
N LEU A 50 -8.96 1.54 10.00
CA LEU A 50 -8.22 0.35 9.58
C LEU A 50 -6.71 0.61 9.48
N VAL A 51 -6.32 1.81 9.06
CA VAL A 51 -4.91 2.23 9.04
C VAL A 51 -4.32 2.29 10.45
N VAL A 52 -5.07 2.84 11.41
CA VAL A 52 -4.66 2.85 12.82
C VAL A 52 -4.51 1.43 13.35
N ALA A 53 -5.48 0.54 13.07
CA ALA A 53 -5.39 -0.86 13.45
C ALA A 53 -4.16 -1.55 12.86
N PHE A 54 -3.87 -1.31 11.57
CA PHE A 54 -2.66 -1.81 10.91
C PHE A 54 -1.37 -1.33 11.60
N PHE A 55 -1.27 -0.04 11.94
CA PHE A 55 -0.11 0.49 12.66
C PHE A 55 0.04 -0.12 14.06
N LEU A 56 -1.05 -0.38 14.77
CA LEU A 56 -1.01 -1.06 16.07
C LEU A 56 -0.46 -2.48 15.95
N VAL A 57 -0.86 -3.22 14.91
CA VAL A 57 -0.34 -4.56 14.61
C VAL A 57 1.16 -4.49 14.29
N LEU A 58 1.58 -3.59 13.40
CA LEU A 58 3.00 -3.39 13.09
C LEU A 58 3.82 -3.02 14.32
N TRP A 59 3.28 -2.14 15.16
CA TRP A 59 3.92 -1.75 16.41
C TRP A 59 4.06 -2.95 17.33
N ALA A 60 3.03 -3.76 17.54
CA ALA A 60 3.11 -4.98 18.35
C ALA A 60 4.18 -5.96 17.84
N MET A 61 4.34 -6.07 16.52
CA MET A 61 5.29 -6.98 15.87
C MET A 61 6.72 -6.43 15.75
N ARG A 62 6.96 -5.16 16.09
CA ARG A 62 8.23 -4.45 15.83
C ARG A 62 9.49 -5.09 16.43
N ARG A 63 9.33 -5.89 17.48
CA ARG A 63 10.44 -6.61 18.14
C ARG A 63 10.78 -7.93 17.45
N GLN A 64 9.84 -8.50 16.70
CA GLN A 64 9.99 -9.79 16.02
C GLN A 64 10.36 -9.60 14.54
N PHE A 65 9.83 -8.55 13.91
CA PHE A 65 9.95 -8.34 12.47
C PHE A 65 10.19 -6.86 12.14
N ARG A 66 11.06 -6.60 11.15
CA ARG A 66 11.29 -5.27 10.59
C ARG A 66 11.38 -5.39 9.07
N PHE A 67 10.57 -4.60 8.38
CA PHE A 67 10.60 -4.48 6.93
C PHE A 67 11.92 -3.86 6.44
N SER A 68 12.32 -4.25 5.24
CA SER A 68 13.37 -3.59 4.46
C SER A 68 12.96 -2.15 4.09
N ASN A 69 13.94 -1.32 3.75
CA ASN A 69 13.68 0.06 3.31
C ASN A 69 12.78 0.10 2.06
N ILE A 70 12.90 -0.89 1.16
CA ILE A 70 12.06 -0.99 -0.04
C ILE A 70 10.60 -1.22 0.37
N SER A 71 10.35 -2.22 1.21
CA SER A 71 9.01 -2.51 1.71
C SER A 71 8.40 -1.32 2.45
N LEU A 72 9.17 -0.60 3.26
CA LEU A 72 8.71 0.62 3.92
C LEU A 72 8.35 1.73 2.92
N ILE A 73 9.15 1.94 1.87
CA ILE A 73 8.82 2.91 0.82
C ILE A 73 7.51 2.52 0.13
N LEU A 74 7.35 1.26 -0.27
CA LEU A 74 6.13 0.77 -0.93
C LEU A 74 4.89 0.97 -0.05
N ILE A 75 4.98 0.65 1.25
CA ILE A 75 3.91 0.88 2.22
C ILE A 75 3.58 2.37 2.30
N VAL A 76 4.58 3.25 2.39
CA VAL A 76 4.35 4.70 2.49
C VAL A 76 3.73 5.27 1.21
N VAL A 77 4.13 4.79 0.03
CA VAL A 77 3.50 5.19 -1.24
C VAL A 77 2.03 4.76 -1.27
N PHE A 78 1.72 3.53 -0.85
CA PHE A 78 0.33 3.07 -0.74
C PHE A 78 -0.48 3.93 0.25
N LEU A 79 0.08 4.21 1.43
CA LEU A 79 -0.57 5.06 2.42
C LEU A 79 -0.80 6.50 1.92
N ALA A 80 0.06 7.01 1.04
CA ALA A 80 -0.14 8.32 0.42
C ALA A 80 -1.37 8.33 -0.51
N LEU A 81 -1.61 7.23 -1.27
CA LEU A 81 -2.82 7.08 -2.07
C LEU A 81 -4.06 7.02 -1.17
N HIS A 82 -4.03 6.18 -0.13
CA HIS A 82 -5.14 6.12 0.84
C HIS A 82 -5.42 7.47 1.53
N ALA A 83 -4.38 8.24 1.87
CA ALA A 83 -4.56 9.58 2.46
C ALA A 83 -5.29 10.54 1.52
N VAL A 84 -5.03 10.48 0.21
CA VAL A 84 -5.75 11.27 -0.80
C VAL A 84 -7.20 10.78 -0.93
N GLY A 85 -7.42 9.47 -1.02
CA GLY A 85 -8.76 8.88 -1.07
C GLY A 85 -9.62 9.28 0.12
N SER A 86 -9.12 9.03 1.34
CA SER A 86 -9.83 9.36 2.59
C SER A 86 -10.10 10.85 2.77
N HIS A 87 -9.23 11.73 2.27
CA HIS A 87 -9.46 13.17 2.34
C HIS A 87 -10.65 13.60 1.48
N TYR A 88 -10.72 13.14 0.24
CA TYR A 88 -11.76 13.56 -0.68
C TYR A 88 -13.06 12.75 -0.54
N THR A 89 -13.01 11.58 0.11
CA THR A 89 -13.86 10.42 -0.14
C THR A 89 -13.51 9.78 -1.49
N TYR A 90 -13.34 8.46 -1.51
CA TYR A 90 -12.77 7.74 -2.65
C TYR A 90 -13.51 7.99 -3.98
N SER A 91 -14.84 8.07 -3.93
CA SER A 91 -15.69 8.35 -5.10
C SER A 91 -15.58 9.78 -5.63
N GLU A 92 -15.01 10.70 -4.86
CA GLU A 92 -14.99 12.14 -5.14
C GLU A 92 -13.57 12.66 -5.41
N VAL A 93 -12.55 11.79 -5.43
CA VAL A 93 -11.17 12.21 -5.74
C VAL A 93 -11.12 12.83 -7.14
N PRO A 94 -10.68 14.10 -7.29
CA PRO A 94 -10.81 14.84 -8.55
C PRO A 94 -9.71 14.52 -9.57
N TYR A 95 -9.33 13.24 -9.71
CA TYR A 95 -8.25 12.82 -10.62
C TYR A 95 -8.53 13.22 -12.07
N ASP A 96 -9.80 13.22 -12.46
CA ASP A 96 -10.22 13.50 -13.83
C ASP A 96 -10.02 14.99 -14.18
N GLN A 97 -10.24 15.87 -13.18
CA GLN A 97 -9.95 17.30 -13.29
C GLN A 97 -8.45 17.56 -13.33
N TRP A 98 -7.66 16.86 -12.50
CA TRP A 98 -6.19 16.96 -12.54
C TRP A 98 -5.64 16.53 -13.91
N TRP A 99 -6.16 15.42 -14.45
CA TRP A 99 -5.78 14.94 -15.78
C TRP A 99 -6.18 15.94 -16.89
N LYS A 100 -7.37 16.53 -16.79
CA LYS A 100 -7.82 17.57 -17.71
C LYS A 100 -6.96 18.82 -17.65
N ALA A 101 -6.54 19.25 -16.46
CA ALA A 101 -5.63 20.39 -16.32
C ALA A 101 -4.28 20.15 -17.01
N LEU A 102 -3.83 18.89 -17.10
CA LEU A 102 -2.57 18.51 -17.72
C LEU A 102 -2.68 18.24 -19.23
N THR A 103 -3.80 17.67 -19.69
CA THR A 103 -3.92 17.13 -21.06
C THR A 103 -4.98 17.81 -21.92
N GLY A 104 -5.84 18.64 -21.32
CA GLY A 104 -6.99 19.27 -21.98
C GLY A 104 -8.24 18.39 -22.09
N HIS A 105 -8.15 17.09 -21.80
CA HIS A 105 -9.25 16.12 -21.86
C HIS A 105 -9.44 15.42 -20.52
N THR A 106 -10.62 14.91 -20.23
CA THR A 106 -10.83 14.05 -19.05
C THR A 106 -10.36 12.63 -19.34
N LEU A 107 -9.71 11.99 -18.37
CA LEU A 107 -9.29 10.59 -18.47
C LEU A 107 -10.51 9.68 -18.70
N ASN A 108 -11.62 10.01 -18.04
CA ASN A 108 -12.89 9.30 -18.21
C ASN A 108 -13.41 9.38 -19.65
N SER A 109 -13.33 10.54 -20.32
CA SER A 109 -13.76 10.65 -21.72
C SER A 109 -12.89 9.84 -22.68
N VAL A 110 -11.58 9.76 -22.41
CA VAL A 110 -10.63 9.01 -23.24
C VAL A 110 -10.85 7.51 -23.12
N LEU A 111 -11.19 7.04 -21.91
CA LEU A 111 -11.38 5.61 -21.62
C LEU A 111 -12.85 5.16 -21.67
N GLY A 112 -13.80 6.08 -21.88
CA GLY A 112 -15.23 5.79 -21.88
C GLY A 112 -15.77 5.41 -20.51
N TRP A 113 -15.19 5.93 -19.43
CA TRP A 113 -15.64 5.65 -18.07
C TRP A 113 -16.76 6.58 -17.63
N GLU A 114 -17.78 6.01 -16.99
CA GLU A 114 -18.97 6.74 -16.53
C GLU A 114 -18.91 7.09 -15.04
N ARG A 115 -17.92 6.56 -14.31
CA ARG A 115 -17.75 6.75 -12.86
C ARG A 115 -16.33 7.12 -12.46
N ASN A 116 -16.15 7.49 -11.20
CA ASN A 116 -14.84 7.66 -10.59
C ASN A 116 -14.21 6.27 -10.34
N ASN A 117 -13.00 6.05 -10.86
CA ASN A 117 -12.25 4.79 -10.71
C ASN A 117 -11.04 4.92 -9.76
N TYR A 118 -11.04 5.91 -8.86
CA TYR A 118 -9.94 6.08 -7.91
C TYR A 118 -9.80 4.88 -6.98
N ASP A 119 -10.91 4.33 -6.52
CA ASP A 119 -10.91 3.16 -5.65
C ASP A 119 -10.26 1.93 -6.30
N ARG A 120 -10.66 1.63 -7.53
CA ARG A 120 -9.99 0.64 -8.40
C ARG A 120 -8.49 0.83 -8.55
N LEU A 121 -8.04 2.08 -8.67
CA LEU A 121 -6.62 2.40 -8.71
C LEU A 121 -5.95 2.06 -7.38
N VAL A 122 -6.59 2.33 -6.25
CA VAL A 122 -6.09 1.99 -4.92
C VAL A 122 -6.08 0.47 -4.72
N HIS A 123 -7.12 -0.28 -5.11
CA HIS A 123 -7.13 -1.74 -5.06
C HIS A 123 -6.03 -2.36 -5.91
N PHE A 124 -5.84 -1.89 -7.15
CA PHE A 124 -4.71 -2.31 -7.98
C PHE A 124 -3.36 -2.01 -7.29
N SER A 125 -3.24 -0.80 -6.73
CA SER A 125 -2.01 -0.35 -6.06
C SER A 125 -1.76 -1.10 -4.75
N TYR A 126 -2.81 -1.52 -4.03
CA TYR A 126 -2.72 -2.37 -2.85
C TYR A 126 -1.99 -3.66 -3.19
N GLY A 127 -2.45 -4.37 -4.23
CA GLY A 127 -1.77 -5.56 -4.70
C GLY A 127 -0.36 -5.29 -5.21
N LEU A 128 -0.18 -4.27 -6.05
CA LEU A 128 1.11 -3.97 -6.66
C LEU A 128 2.18 -3.58 -5.63
N LEU A 129 1.81 -2.77 -4.63
CA LEU A 129 2.74 -2.20 -3.67
C LEU A 129 2.92 -3.08 -2.43
N LEU A 130 1.88 -3.78 -1.97
CA LEU A 130 1.94 -4.53 -0.70
C LEU A 130 2.28 -6.01 -0.85
N ALA A 131 2.15 -6.60 -2.05
CA ALA A 131 2.52 -8.01 -2.23
C ALA A 131 4.01 -8.29 -1.93
N TYR A 132 4.91 -7.34 -2.22
CA TYR A 132 6.33 -7.49 -1.87
C TYR A 132 6.60 -7.42 -0.34
N PRO A 133 6.07 -6.43 0.41
CA PRO A 133 6.07 -6.47 1.87
C PRO A 133 5.49 -7.77 2.45
N ILE A 134 4.34 -8.23 1.95
CA ILE A 134 3.72 -9.49 2.39
C ILE A 134 4.67 -10.67 2.14
N ARG A 135 5.31 -10.73 0.97
CA ARG A 135 6.36 -11.71 0.67
C ARG A 135 7.50 -11.67 1.68
N GLU A 136 7.99 -10.48 2.03
CA GLU A 136 9.07 -10.32 3.00
C GLU A 136 8.67 -10.86 4.39
N PHE A 137 7.42 -10.65 4.80
CA PHE A 137 6.87 -11.24 6.02
C PHE A 137 6.89 -12.76 5.97
N PHE A 138 6.37 -13.36 4.89
CA PHE A 138 6.34 -14.82 4.71
C PHE A 138 7.73 -15.46 4.67
N LEU A 139 8.70 -14.83 4.00
CA LEU A 139 10.08 -15.32 3.97
C LEU A 139 10.74 -15.29 5.35
N ARG A 140 10.34 -14.35 6.22
CA ARG A 140 11.02 -14.11 7.49
C ARG A 140 10.38 -14.78 8.68
N VAL A 141 9.06 -14.75 8.76
CA VAL A 141 8.29 -15.23 9.92
C VAL A 141 7.80 -16.64 9.70
N VAL A 142 7.35 -16.96 8.48
CA VAL A 142 6.82 -18.29 8.14
C VAL A 142 7.87 -19.19 7.48
N GLU A 143 8.98 -18.61 6.99
CA GLU A 143 10.11 -19.31 6.37
C GLU A 143 9.77 -20.10 5.10
N VAL A 144 8.75 -19.68 4.37
CA VAL A 144 8.36 -20.34 3.11
C VAL A 144 9.42 -20.14 2.02
N ARG A 145 9.52 -21.10 1.11
CA ARG A 145 10.55 -21.13 0.05
C ARG A 145 9.97 -21.54 -1.29
N GLY A 146 10.74 -21.30 -2.35
CA GLY A 146 10.41 -21.74 -3.71
C GLY A 146 9.11 -21.11 -4.20
N PHE A 147 8.24 -21.93 -4.79
CA PHE A 147 6.94 -21.50 -5.32
C PHE A 147 6.07 -20.77 -4.29
N TRP A 148 5.99 -21.29 -3.06
CA TRP A 148 5.13 -20.74 -2.00
C TRP A 148 5.50 -19.31 -1.58
N ALA A 149 6.78 -18.93 -1.73
CA ALA A 149 7.22 -17.56 -1.48
C ALA A 149 6.71 -16.54 -2.51
N TYR A 150 6.08 -16.98 -3.59
CA TYR A 150 5.46 -16.10 -4.59
C TYR A 150 3.95 -16.29 -4.65
N PHE A 151 3.45 -17.50 -4.38
CA PHE A 151 2.02 -17.78 -4.37
C PHE A 151 1.29 -17.21 -3.15
N LEU A 152 1.84 -17.38 -1.93
CA LEU A 152 1.17 -16.94 -0.70
C LEU A 152 0.94 -15.42 -0.63
N PRO A 153 1.86 -14.54 -1.09
CA PRO A 153 1.57 -13.12 -1.15
C PRO A 153 0.40 -12.76 -2.07
N LEU A 154 0.25 -13.48 -3.19
CA LEU A 154 -0.89 -13.32 -4.09
C LEU A 154 -2.19 -13.74 -3.40
N ASP A 155 -2.19 -14.93 -2.78
CA ASP A 155 -3.34 -15.49 -2.07
C ASP A 155 -3.80 -14.62 -0.89
N VAL A 156 -2.86 -14.13 -0.08
CA VAL A 156 -3.16 -13.22 1.04
C VAL A 156 -3.67 -11.88 0.53
N THR A 157 -3.10 -11.32 -0.54
CA THR A 157 -3.60 -10.07 -1.11
C THR A 157 -5.06 -10.23 -1.55
N LEU A 158 -5.38 -11.29 -2.30
CA LEU A 158 -6.75 -11.55 -2.74
C LEU A 158 -7.69 -11.78 -1.55
N SER A 159 -7.30 -12.61 -0.59
CA SER A 159 -8.12 -12.94 0.58
C SER A 159 -8.39 -11.73 1.46
N THR A 160 -7.40 -10.85 1.64
CA THR A 160 -7.56 -9.62 2.42
C THR A 160 -8.32 -8.55 1.66
N SER A 161 -8.20 -8.48 0.32
CA SER A 161 -9.08 -7.65 -0.50
C SER A 161 -10.53 -8.11 -0.35
N ALA A 162 -10.79 -9.41 -0.46
CA ALA A 162 -12.14 -9.96 -0.27
C ALA A 162 -12.68 -9.69 1.15
N LEU A 163 -11.83 -9.79 2.18
CA LEU A 163 -12.22 -9.43 3.53
C LEU A 163 -12.56 -7.95 3.67
N TYR A 164 -11.82 -7.07 2.98
CA TYR A 164 -12.10 -5.64 2.97
C TYR A 164 -13.46 -5.33 2.34
N GLU A 165 -13.78 -5.91 1.17
CA GLU A 165 -15.12 -5.77 0.55
C GLU A 165 -16.25 -6.23 1.49
N LEU A 166 -16.02 -7.31 2.25
CA LEU A 166 -16.99 -7.80 3.23
C LEU A 166 -17.17 -6.83 4.41
N ILE A 167 -16.10 -6.13 4.80
CA ILE A 167 -16.16 -5.07 5.83
C ILE A 167 -16.94 -3.87 5.30
N GLU A 168 -16.72 -3.46 4.05
CA GLU A 168 -17.47 -2.37 3.41
C GLU A 168 -18.95 -2.69 3.29
N TRP A 169 -19.28 -3.90 2.83
CA TRP A 169 -20.66 -4.36 2.83
C TRP A 169 -21.28 -4.33 4.24
N ALA A 170 -20.56 -4.82 5.26
CA ALA A 170 -21.04 -4.79 6.63
C ALA A 170 -21.20 -3.35 7.18
N ALA A 171 -20.29 -2.44 6.83
CA ALA A 171 -20.39 -1.04 7.20
C ALA A 171 -21.61 -0.37 6.54
N ALA A 172 -21.87 -0.67 5.25
CA ALA A 172 -23.05 -0.19 4.55
C ALA A 172 -24.36 -0.66 5.21
N GLU A 173 -24.43 -1.93 5.62
CA GLU A 173 -25.58 -2.51 6.34
C GLU A 173 -25.77 -1.90 7.74
N LEU A 174 -24.67 -1.64 8.48
CA LEU A 174 -24.72 -1.17 9.86
C LEU A 174 -25.00 0.34 9.98
N PHE A 175 -24.32 1.15 9.17
CA PHE A 175 -24.46 2.61 9.22
C PHE A 175 -25.63 3.09 8.35
N GLY A 176 -25.93 2.39 7.26
CA GLY A 176 -27.00 2.73 6.33
C GLY A 176 -26.90 4.13 5.75
N GLY A 177 -27.96 4.54 5.05
CA GLY A 177 -28.12 5.90 4.55
C GLY A 177 -27.02 6.33 3.57
N GLU A 178 -26.76 7.63 3.53
CA GLU A 178 -25.78 8.23 2.62
C GLU A 178 -24.34 7.85 3.00
N LEU A 179 -24.02 7.83 4.30
CA LEU A 179 -22.67 7.49 4.79
C LEU A 179 -22.26 6.06 4.41
N GLY A 180 -23.13 5.08 4.61
CA GLY A 180 -22.85 3.68 4.24
C GLY A 180 -22.67 3.49 2.74
N MET A 181 -23.45 4.20 1.92
CA MET A 181 -23.35 4.13 0.45
C MET A 181 -22.13 4.88 -0.10
N GLN A 182 -21.70 5.97 0.55
CA GLN A 182 -20.48 6.69 0.22
C GLN A 182 -19.24 5.84 0.52
N TYR A 183 -19.20 5.22 1.70
CA TYR A 183 -18.11 4.31 2.10
C TYR A 183 -18.05 3.08 1.20
N LEU A 184 -19.21 2.46 0.89
CA LEU A 184 -19.27 1.31 -0.03
C LEU A 184 -18.84 1.66 -1.46
N GLY A 185 -18.89 2.93 -1.86
CA GLY A 185 -18.23 3.41 -3.07
C GLY A 185 -18.77 2.89 -4.42
N THR A 186 -19.79 2.01 -4.45
CA THR A 186 -20.23 1.31 -5.68
C THR A 186 -20.57 2.19 -6.87
N GLN A 187 -21.02 3.43 -6.64
CA GLN A 187 -21.44 4.37 -7.70
C GLN A 187 -22.41 3.73 -8.72
N GLY A 188 -23.25 2.78 -8.28
CA GLY A 188 -24.20 2.03 -9.12
C GLY A 188 -23.62 0.83 -9.89
N ASP A 189 -22.34 0.49 -9.72
CA ASP A 189 -21.73 -0.70 -10.32
C ASP A 189 -21.98 -1.94 -9.45
N ILE A 190 -22.85 -2.83 -9.91
CA ILE A 190 -23.17 -4.08 -9.20
C ILE A 190 -21.98 -5.05 -9.09
N TRP A 191 -20.93 -4.83 -9.88
CA TRP A 191 -19.74 -5.68 -9.91
C TRP A 191 -18.54 -5.06 -9.20
N ASP A 192 -18.72 -4.00 -8.42
CA ASP A 192 -17.59 -3.21 -7.89
C ASP A 192 -16.60 -4.07 -7.12
N ALA A 193 -17.06 -4.67 -6.02
CA ALA A 193 -16.25 -5.57 -5.20
C ALA A 193 -15.53 -6.66 -6.00
N HIS A 194 -16.17 -7.19 -7.05
CA HIS A 194 -15.55 -8.22 -7.91
C HIS A 194 -14.38 -7.64 -8.73
N LYS A 195 -14.55 -6.44 -9.27
CA LYS A 195 -13.52 -5.74 -10.03
C LYS A 195 -12.39 -5.28 -9.13
N ASP A 196 -12.71 -4.82 -7.93
CA ASP A 196 -11.73 -4.34 -6.94
C ASP A 196 -10.86 -5.50 -6.44
N MET A 197 -11.46 -6.63 -6.06
CA MET A 197 -10.73 -7.87 -5.78
C MET A 197 -9.87 -8.34 -6.97
N ALA A 198 -10.41 -8.29 -8.19
CA ALA A 198 -9.67 -8.72 -9.38
C ALA A 198 -8.46 -7.80 -9.67
N LEU A 199 -8.60 -6.50 -9.46
CA LEU A 199 -7.52 -5.53 -9.63
C LEU A 199 -6.44 -5.69 -8.55
N ALA A 200 -6.83 -5.94 -7.30
CA ALA A 200 -5.89 -6.27 -6.24
C ALA A 200 -5.08 -7.54 -6.56
N ALA A 201 -5.75 -8.60 -7.02
CA ALA A 201 -5.06 -9.82 -7.48
C ALA A 201 -4.13 -9.55 -8.67
N LEU A 202 -4.57 -8.75 -9.65
CA LEU A 202 -3.75 -8.40 -10.82
C LEU A 202 -2.49 -7.63 -10.41
N GLY A 203 -2.62 -6.62 -9.55
CA GLY A 203 -1.50 -5.86 -9.02
C GLY A 203 -0.48 -6.77 -8.31
N ALA A 204 -0.95 -7.66 -7.43
CA ALA A 204 -0.10 -8.60 -6.73
C ALA A 204 0.59 -9.61 -7.67
N LEU A 205 -0.13 -10.09 -8.69
CA LEU A 205 0.44 -10.99 -9.71
C LEU A 205 1.59 -10.30 -10.43
N ILE A 206 1.39 -9.06 -10.89
CA ILE A 206 2.43 -8.26 -11.55
C ILE A 206 3.63 -8.07 -10.61
N ALA A 207 3.40 -7.69 -9.35
CA ALA A 207 4.47 -7.52 -8.37
C ALA A 207 5.29 -8.80 -8.16
N MET A 208 4.64 -9.96 -8.06
CA MET A 208 5.31 -11.25 -7.89
C MET A 208 6.06 -11.69 -9.15
N LEU A 209 5.52 -11.44 -10.34
CA LEU A 209 6.20 -11.70 -11.61
C LEU A 209 7.45 -10.83 -11.77
N ILE A 210 7.35 -9.53 -11.46
CA ILE A 210 8.50 -8.61 -11.45
C ILE A 210 9.56 -9.10 -10.46
N THR A 211 9.15 -9.44 -9.23
CA THR A 211 10.06 -9.93 -8.19
C THR A 211 10.76 -11.21 -8.63
N ALA A 212 10.03 -12.18 -9.19
CA ALA A 212 10.60 -13.42 -9.71
C ALA A 212 11.59 -13.17 -10.86
N ALA A 213 11.26 -12.28 -11.79
CA ALA A 213 12.12 -11.90 -12.90
C ALA A 213 13.41 -11.22 -12.42
N LEU A 214 13.31 -10.30 -11.45
CA LEU A 214 14.46 -9.63 -10.85
C LEU A 214 15.35 -10.61 -10.09
N ASN A 215 14.78 -11.50 -9.27
CA ASN A 215 15.54 -12.52 -8.55
C ASN A 215 16.27 -13.47 -9.51
N LYS A 216 15.61 -13.89 -10.60
CA LYS A 216 16.24 -14.70 -11.65
C LYS A 216 17.39 -13.97 -12.33
N LYS A 217 17.20 -12.68 -12.68
CA LYS A 217 18.23 -11.85 -13.33
C LYS A 217 19.42 -11.60 -12.42
N LEU A 218 19.18 -11.33 -11.14
CA LEU A 218 20.21 -11.07 -10.13
C LEU A 218 20.89 -12.36 -9.63
N ARG A 219 20.32 -13.54 -9.91
CA ARG A 219 20.74 -14.85 -9.38
C ARG A 219 20.82 -14.89 -7.84
N ARG A 220 20.02 -14.06 -7.19
CA ARG A 220 19.91 -13.95 -5.73
C ARG A 220 18.54 -13.39 -5.36
N ASP A 221 18.17 -13.52 -4.09
CA ASP A 221 16.93 -12.98 -3.55
C ASP A 221 17.25 -11.97 -2.43
N PRO A 222 17.27 -10.65 -2.73
CA PRO A 222 17.62 -9.62 -1.76
C PRO A 222 16.74 -9.63 -0.51
N ALA A 223 15.45 -9.99 -0.64
CA ALA A 223 14.53 -10.06 0.49
C ALA A 223 14.90 -11.24 1.42
N TRP A 224 15.30 -12.37 0.83
CA TRP A 224 15.82 -13.51 1.57
C TRP A 224 17.15 -13.20 2.26
N GLU A 225 18.10 -12.61 1.54
CA GLU A 225 19.41 -12.19 2.09
C GLU A 225 19.24 -11.23 3.27
N TRP A 226 18.36 -10.24 3.12
CA TRP A 226 18.00 -9.30 4.17
C TRP A 226 17.39 -10.02 5.39
N SER A 227 16.47 -10.96 5.17
CA SER A 227 15.85 -11.77 6.21
C SER A 227 16.90 -12.56 7.02
N GLN A 228 17.87 -13.18 6.35
CA GLN A 228 18.96 -13.93 6.99
C GLN A 228 19.91 -13.02 7.79
N ALA A 229 20.29 -11.86 7.23
CA ALA A 229 21.19 -10.91 7.88
C ALA A 229 20.63 -10.30 9.19
N MET A 230 19.30 -10.31 9.35
CA MET A 230 18.63 -9.83 10.56
C MET A 230 18.52 -10.91 11.65
N ARG A 231 18.75 -12.19 11.33
CA ARG A 231 18.75 -13.31 12.30
C ARG A 231 20.09 -13.48 13.00
N SER A 232 21.18 -13.07 12.35
CA SER A 232 22.53 -13.16 12.89
C SER A 232 22.90 -12.01 13.85
N LYS A 233 21.93 -11.17 14.23
CA LYS A 233 22.07 -10.04 15.16
C LYS A 233 21.14 -10.24 16.34
#